data_AF-A0A7S4FG28-F1
#
_entry.id   AF-A0A7S4FG28-F1
#
_cell.length_a   1.000
_cell.length_b   1.000
_cell.length_c   1.000
_cell.angle_alpha   90.00
_cell.angle_beta   90.00
_cell.angle_gamma   90.00
#
_symmetry.space_group_name_H-M   'P 1'
#
loop_
_entity.id
_entity.type
_entity.pdbx_description
1 polymer ?
#
loop_
_entity_poly.entity_id
_entity_poly.type
_entity_poly.pdbx_seq_one_letter_code
_entity_poly.pdbx_strand_id
1 'polypeptide(L)'
;KPLLAAAAASGEAPLPLLPEVTQQLTLMAGSAIAMCMKREQENLEDIIYAAGGFAGIAEPARYRKVHNSVSQAANQLQMMRRTWQAVLPKPTIYHALGHVTNCVINAVTRQLLQPGAVKMDQVPQLLDILDPLLICEQWFINPDALAKKRRSARGNAEQQAEKCANRYVPGLRKFKLLLGILPLTLSNIMAQWNAAELTDFEPPELKTLIVTLFPDSAQRKQCVHELENR
;
A
#
# COMPACT_ATOMS: atom_id res chain seq x y z
N LYS A 1 2.13 -7.46 -32.69
CA LYS A 1 2.03 -8.72 -33.46
C LYS A 1 2.40 -8.66 -34.96
N PRO A 2 2.68 -7.52 -35.64
CA PRO A 2 3.06 -7.57 -37.06
C PRO A 2 4.56 -7.79 -37.32
N LEU A 3 5.46 -7.44 -36.37
CA LEU A 3 6.91 -7.58 -36.58
C LEU A 3 7.44 -9.02 -36.54
N LEU A 4 6.74 -9.92 -35.81
CA LEU A 4 7.09 -11.35 -35.75
C LEU A 4 6.66 -12.12 -37.01
N ALA A 5 5.69 -11.59 -37.76
CA ALA A 5 5.21 -12.23 -38.99
C ALA A 5 6.12 -11.97 -40.19
N ALA A 6 6.80 -10.81 -40.23
CA ALA A 6 7.74 -10.47 -41.29
C ALA A 6 9.03 -11.31 -41.25
N ALA A 7 9.46 -11.72 -40.06
CA ALA A 7 10.66 -12.56 -39.89
C ALA A 7 10.44 -14.03 -40.29
N ALA A 8 9.19 -14.51 -40.34
CA ALA A 8 8.88 -15.90 -40.70
C ALA A 8 8.81 -16.13 -42.23
N ALA A 9 8.79 -15.06 -43.03
CA ALA A 9 8.74 -15.14 -44.50
C ALA A 9 10.13 -15.23 -45.16
N SER A 10 11.18 -14.87 -44.43
CA SER A 10 12.58 -15.07 -44.82
C SER A 10 13.08 -16.28 -44.05
N GLY A 11 13.47 -17.36 -44.71
CA GLY A 11 13.90 -18.63 -44.09
C GLY A 11 15.20 -18.57 -43.25
N GLU A 12 15.49 -17.44 -42.59
CA GLU A 12 16.54 -17.30 -41.61
C GLU A 12 16.06 -17.85 -40.26
N ALA A 13 16.70 -18.92 -39.82
CA ALA A 13 16.60 -19.34 -38.42
C ALA A 13 16.94 -18.13 -37.53
N PRO A 14 16.16 -17.84 -36.47
CA PRO A 14 16.50 -16.74 -35.56
C PRO A 14 17.91 -16.97 -35.04
N LEU A 15 18.83 -16.07 -35.40
CA LEU A 15 20.22 -16.11 -34.96
C LEU A 15 20.23 -16.30 -33.43
N PRO A 16 20.89 -17.35 -32.91
CA PRO A 16 20.98 -17.54 -31.47
C PRO A 16 21.74 -16.34 -30.90
N LEU A 17 21.03 -15.43 -30.24
CA LEU A 17 21.65 -14.37 -29.47
C LEU A 17 22.63 -15.04 -28.50
N LEU A 18 23.90 -14.65 -28.56
CA LEU A 18 24.92 -15.18 -27.68
C LEU A 18 24.41 -15.11 -26.22
N PRO A 19 24.62 -16.17 -25.41
CA PRO A 19 24.13 -16.21 -24.03
C PRO A 19 24.60 -14.99 -23.22
N GLU A 20 25.79 -14.47 -23.54
CA GLU A 20 26.35 -13.24 -22.97
C GLU A 20 25.54 -11.97 -23.30
N VAL A 21 25.08 -11.82 -24.55
CA VAL A 21 24.23 -10.68 -24.95
C VAL A 21 22.86 -10.77 -24.27
N THR A 22 22.31 -11.98 -24.18
CA THR A 22 21.02 -12.22 -23.48
C THR A 22 21.13 -11.92 -21.99
N GLN A 23 22.25 -12.28 -21.37
CA GLN A 23 22.53 -11.98 -19.96
C GLN A 23 22.70 -10.47 -19.73
N GLN A 24 23.45 -9.77 -20.58
CA GLN A 24 23.62 -8.32 -20.49
C GLN A 24 22.30 -7.58 -20.68
N LEU A 25 21.47 -7.97 -21.66
CA LEU A 25 20.15 -7.38 -21.87
C LEU A 25 19.21 -7.59 -20.67
N THR A 26 19.27 -8.76 -20.03
CA THR A 26 18.48 -9.05 -18.84
C THR A 26 18.90 -8.17 -17.65
N LEU A 27 20.21 -7.98 -17.45
CA LEU A 27 20.75 -7.10 -16.42
C LEU A 27 20.35 -5.64 -16.69
N MET A 28 20.49 -5.18 -17.94
CA MET A 28 20.06 -3.84 -18.35
C MET A 28 18.56 -3.63 -18.11
N ALA A 29 17.72 -4.57 -18.52
CA ALA A 29 16.28 -4.51 -18.31
C ALA A 29 15.93 -4.46 -16.81
N GLY A 30 16.58 -5.29 -15.98
CA GLY A 30 16.42 -5.25 -14.52
C GLY A 30 16.79 -3.90 -13.92
N SER A 31 17.92 -3.33 -14.33
CA SER A 31 18.38 -2.01 -13.86
C SER A 31 17.42 -0.89 -14.28
N ALA A 32 16.92 -0.91 -15.52
CA ALA A 32 15.97 0.07 -16.03
C ALA A 32 14.64 0.02 -15.26
N ILE A 33 14.12 -1.17 -14.98
CA ILE A 33 12.91 -1.34 -14.18
C ILE A 33 13.12 -0.80 -12.78
N ALA A 34 14.24 -1.13 -12.13
CA ALA A 34 14.56 -0.63 -10.79
C ALA A 34 14.65 0.91 -10.75
N MET A 35 15.27 1.53 -11.77
CA MET A 35 15.34 3.00 -11.89
C MET A 35 13.94 3.62 -12.09
N CYS A 36 13.11 3.03 -12.95
CA CYS A 36 11.73 3.49 -13.14
C CYS A 36 10.91 3.38 -11.85
N MET A 37 11.04 2.27 -11.12
CA MET A 37 10.38 2.07 -9.83
C MET A 37 10.82 3.11 -8.81
N LYS A 38 12.13 3.36 -8.67
CA LYS A 38 12.66 4.33 -7.72
C LYS A 38 12.16 5.74 -8.01
N ARG A 39 12.23 6.19 -9.27
CA ARG A 39 11.72 7.49 -9.69
C ARG A 39 10.24 7.66 -9.34
N GLU A 40 9.47 6.61 -9.55
CA GLU A 40 8.04 6.66 -9.34
C GLU A 40 7.67 6.61 -7.85
N GLN A 41 8.46 5.91 -7.03
CA GLN A 41 8.37 5.97 -5.57
C GLN A 41 8.63 7.39 -5.06
N GLU A 42 9.73 8.02 -5.50
CA GLU A 42 10.07 9.41 -5.13
C GLU A 42 8.94 10.37 -5.50
N ASN A 43 8.43 10.28 -6.73
CA ASN A 43 7.33 11.12 -7.20
C ASN A 43 6.04 10.92 -6.38
N LEU A 44 5.66 9.68 -6.10
CA LEU A 44 4.46 9.39 -5.32
C LEU A 44 4.61 9.80 -3.85
N GLU A 45 5.80 9.65 -3.26
CA GLU A 45 6.09 10.18 -1.93
C GLU A 45 5.95 11.70 -1.93
N ASP A 46 6.52 12.40 -2.92
CA ASP A 46 6.41 13.85 -3.03
C ASP A 46 4.95 14.32 -3.14
N ILE A 47 4.12 13.62 -3.92
CA ILE A 47 2.68 13.91 -4.04
C ILE A 47 1.97 13.79 -2.68
N ILE A 48 2.29 12.74 -1.93
CA ILE A 48 1.71 12.48 -0.61
C ILE A 48 2.24 13.49 0.42
N TYR A 49 3.53 13.84 0.40
CA TYR A 49 4.12 14.85 1.29
C TYR A 49 3.66 16.28 0.96
N ALA A 50 3.37 16.58 -0.31
CA ALA A 50 2.82 17.88 -0.72
C ALA A 50 1.45 18.18 -0.09
N ALA A 51 0.69 17.15 0.31
CA ALA A 51 -0.55 17.31 1.08
C ALA A 51 -0.30 18.04 2.41
N GLY A 52 0.88 17.87 3.00
CA GLY A 52 1.29 18.48 4.26
C GLY A 52 0.65 17.81 5.47
N GLY A 53 0.35 16.51 5.41
CA GLY A 53 -0.31 15.77 6.49
C GLY A 53 -1.82 15.91 6.52
N PHE A 54 -2.44 15.15 7.42
CA PHE A 54 -3.89 14.99 7.55
C PHE A 54 -4.53 15.96 8.58
N ALA A 55 -3.74 16.84 9.18
CA ALA A 55 -4.24 17.75 10.22
C ALA A 55 -5.21 18.78 9.62
N GLY A 56 -6.36 18.97 10.26
CA GLY A 56 -7.30 20.03 9.89
C GLY A 56 -8.17 19.72 8.67
N ILE A 57 -8.41 18.44 8.35
CA ILE A 57 -9.25 18.02 7.21
C ILE A 57 -10.66 18.62 7.26
N ALA A 58 -11.18 18.99 8.44
CA ALA A 58 -12.46 19.67 8.55
C ALA A 58 -12.55 21.01 7.78
N GLU A 59 -11.40 21.64 7.49
CA GLU A 59 -11.37 22.85 6.66
C GLU A 59 -11.53 22.49 5.17
N PRO A 60 -12.50 23.05 4.43
CA PRO A 60 -12.77 22.67 3.04
C PRO A 60 -11.55 22.80 2.09
N ALA A 61 -10.72 23.82 2.30
CA ALA A 61 -9.50 24.01 1.52
C ALA A 61 -8.48 22.89 1.79
N ARG A 62 -8.32 22.51 3.07
CA ARG A 62 -7.45 21.41 3.49
C ARG A 62 -7.96 20.07 2.97
N TYR A 63 -9.26 19.80 3.14
CA TYR A 63 -9.92 18.61 2.62
C TYR A 63 -9.61 18.43 1.14
N ARG A 64 -9.87 19.46 0.33
CA ARG A 64 -9.66 19.40 -1.13
C ARG A 64 -8.20 19.15 -1.48
N LYS A 65 -7.26 19.78 -0.77
CA LYS A 65 -5.82 19.57 -1.00
C LYS A 65 -5.41 18.12 -0.73
N VAL A 66 -5.76 17.59 0.44
CA VAL A 66 -5.43 16.22 0.84
C VAL A 66 -6.12 15.21 -0.09
N HIS A 67 -7.41 15.39 -0.36
CA HIS A 67 -8.18 14.56 -1.28
C HIS A 67 -7.54 14.52 -2.67
N ASN A 68 -7.14 15.68 -3.22
CA ASN A 68 -6.50 15.75 -4.53
C ASN A 68 -5.15 15.02 -4.56
N SER A 69 -4.31 15.20 -3.54
CA SER A 69 -3.02 14.49 -3.44
C SER A 69 -3.19 12.97 -3.37
N VAL A 70 -4.11 12.48 -2.51
CA VAL A 70 -4.35 11.03 -2.39
C VAL A 70 -4.98 10.47 -3.66
N SER A 71 -5.94 11.19 -4.25
CA SER A 71 -6.57 10.79 -5.52
C SER A 71 -5.55 10.77 -6.66
N GLN A 72 -4.63 11.74 -6.70
CA GLN A 72 -3.56 11.79 -7.70
C GLN A 72 -2.64 10.57 -7.56
N ALA A 73 -2.21 10.25 -6.34
CA ALA A 73 -1.39 9.06 -6.09
C ALA A 73 -2.11 7.76 -6.49
N ALA A 74 -3.39 7.61 -6.13
CA ALA A 74 -4.19 6.44 -6.50
C ALA A 74 -4.36 6.32 -8.03
N ASN A 75 -4.65 7.42 -8.72
CA ASN A 75 -4.78 7.46 -10.18
C ASN A 75 -3.46 7.11 -10.87
N GLN A 76 -2.34 7.63 -10.37
CA GLN A 76 -1.02 7.36 -10.89
C GLN A 76 -0.64 5.88 -10.74
N LEU A 77 -0.87 5.28 -9.56
CA LEU A 77 -0.72 3.84 -9.36
C LEU A 77 -1.57 3.02 -10.35
N GLN A 78 -2.82 3.45 -10.61
CA GLN A 78 -3.68 2.77 -11.58
C GLN A 78 -3.17 2.91 -13.02
N MET A 79 -2.66 4.09 -13.40
CA MET A 79 -2.06 4.32 -14.72
C MET A 79 -0.81 3.45 -14.89
N MET A 80 0.09 3.43 -13.90
CA MET A 80 1.28 2.59 -13.91
C MET A 80 0.93 1.12 -14.10
N ARG A 81 -0.08 0.61 -13.36
CA ARG A 81 -0.53 -0.77 -13.52
C ARG A 81 -0.89 -1.06 -14.98
N ARG A 82 -1.68 -0.19 -15.62
CA ARG A 82 -2.08 -0.36 -17.03
C ARG A 82 -0.88 -0.35 -17.97
N THR A 83 0.03 0.60 -17.80
CA THR A 83 1.19 0.77 -18.67
C THR A 83 2.20 -0.36 -18.49
N TRP A 84 2.52 -0.73 -17.25
CA TRP A 84 3.49 -1.80 -16.95
C TRP A 84 2.94 -3.18 -17.28
N GLN A 85 1.62 -3.39 -17.21
CA GLN A 85 1.00 -4.67 -17.58
C GLN A 85 1.12 -4.98 -19.08
N ALA A 86 1.27 -3.95 -19.91
CA ALA A 86 1.49 -4.13 -21.35
C ALA A 86 2.94 -4.54 -21.69
N VAL A 87 3.90 -4.27 -20.80
CA VAL A 87 5.35 -4.38 -21.09
C VAL A 87 6.03 -5.46 -20.25
N LEU A 88 5.62 -5.66 -19.00
CA LEU A 88 6.29 -6.56 -18.06
C LEU A 88 5.62 -7.94 -17.98
N PRO A 89 6.41 -9.02 -17.78
CA PRO A 89 5.89 -10.32 -17.42
C PRO A 89 5.10 -10.29 -16.11
N LYS A 90 4.07 -11.15 -16.01
CA LYS A 90 3.19 -11.28 -14.83
C LYS A 90 3.92 -11.30 -13.46
N PRO A 91 4.98 -12.10 -13.22
CA PRO A 91 5.63 -12.10 -11.91
C PRO A 91 6.34 -10.78 -11.62
N THR A 92 6.98 -10.18 -12.63
CA THR A 92 7.74 -8.94 -12.51
C THR A 92 6.83 -7.75 -12.22
N ILE A 93 5.65 -7.68 -12.85
CA ILE A 93 4.71 -6.58 -12.57
C ILE A 93 4.18 -6.63 -11.13
N TYR A 94 3.86 -7.81 -10.58
CA TYR A 94 3.36 -7.87 -9.21
C TYR A 94 4.42 -7.41 -8.20
N HIS A 95 5.68 -7.79 -8.41
CA HIS A 95 6.78 -7.28 -7.59
C HIS A 95 6.98 -5.78 -7.76
N ALA A 96 7.07 -5.29 -9.00
CA ALA A 96 7.32 -3.89 -9.28
C ALA A 96 6.19 -3.00 -8.74
N LEU A 97 4.94 -3.31 -9.08
CA LEU A 97 3.77 -2.57 -8.62
C LEU A 97 3.61 -2.68 -7.10
N GLY A 98 3.87 -3.86 -6.52
CA GLY A 98 3.80 -4.08 -5.07
C GLY A 98 4.76 -3.18 -4.31
N HIS A 99 6.01 -3.08 -4.76
CA HIS A 99 7.00 -2.19 -4.17
C HIS A 99 6.61 -0.71 -4.25
N VAL A 100 6.02 -0.26 -5.36
CA VAL A 100 5.60 1.15 -5.49
C VAL A 100 4.34 1.41 -4.65
N THR A 101 3.34 0.53 -4.69
CA THR A 101 2.15 0.64 -3.83
C THR A 101 2.53 0.63 -2.36
N ASN A 102 3.45 -0.24 -1.94
CA ASN A 102 3.93 -0.31 -0.56
C ASN A 102 4.57 1.01 -0.09
N CYS A 103 5.28 1.70 -0.99
CA CYS A 103 5.85 3.00 -0.70
C CYS A 103 4.76 4.04 -0.40
N VAL A 104 3.69 4.12 -1.22
CA VAL A 104 2.54 5.01 -0.97
C VAL A 104 1.82 4.67 0.34
N ILE A 105 1.52 3.39 0.56
CA ILE A 105 0.84 2.93 1.78
C ILE A 105 1.67 3.28 3.02
N ASN A 106 2.99 3.08 2.98
CA ASN A 106 3.87 3.45 4.07
C ASN A 106 3.96 4.95 4.27
N ALA A 107 4.02 5.75 3.20
CA ALA A 107 4.04 7.21 3.29
C ALA A 107 2.78 7.75 3.96
N VAL A 108 1.60 7.26 3.56
CA VAL A 108 0.31 7.60 4.19
C VAL A 108 0.27 7.14 5.65
N THR A 109 0.65 5.89 5.93
CA THR A 109 0.67 5.34 7.30
C THR A 109 1.56 6.18 8.21
N ARG A 110 2.75 6.58 7.74
CA ARG A 110 3.66 7.45 8.49
C ARG A 110 3.02 8.80 8.80
N GLN A 111 2.34 9.42 7.83
CA GLN A 111 1.65 10.70 8.05
C GLN A 111 0.48 10.57 9.03
N LEU A 112 -0.25 9.44 9.03
CA LEU A 112 -1.34 9.19 9.98
C LEU A 112 -0.86 8.97 11.41
N LEU A 113 0.34 8.41 11.58
CA LEU A 113 0.96 8.19 12.88
C LEU A 113 1.70 9.42 13.42
N GLN A 114 1.67 10.55 12.72
CA GLN A 114 2.26 11.79 13.25
C GLN A 114 1.39 12.36 14.40
N PRO A 115 2.02 12.93 15.44
CA PRO A 115 1.29 13.60 16.51
C PRO A 115 0.36 14.69 15.97
N GLY A 116 -0.92 14.65 16.33
CA GLY A 116 -1.91 15.63 15.87
C GLY A 116 -2.34 15.46 14.41
N ALA A 117 -2.04 14.33 13.78
CA ALA A 117 -2.42 14.04 12.40
C ALA A 117 -3.93 14.10 12.15
N VAL A 118 -4.76 13.57 13.06
CA VAL A 118 -6.22 13.56 12.87
C VAL A 118 -6.93 13.53 14.22
N LYS A 119 -8.08 14.21 14.31
CA LYS A 119 -8.98 14.15 15.47
C LYS A 119 -10.17 13.24 15.18
N MET A 120 -10.81 12.69 16.21
CA MET A 120 -11.94 11.76 16.04
C MET A 120 -13.10 12.29 15.18
N ASP A 121 -13.39 13.60 15.24
CA ASP A 121 -14.41 14.26 14.42
C ASP A 121 -14.09 14.27 12.91
N GLN A 122 -12.81 14.14 12.57
CA GLN A 122 -12.30 14.17 11.19
C GLN A 122 -12.10 12.77 10.60
N VAL A 123 -12.19 11.72 11.42
CA VAL A 123 -11.96 10.33 11.00
C VAL A 123 -12.86 9.91 9.83
N PRO A 124 -14.18 10.17 9.81
CA PRO A 124 -15.02 9.77 8.68
C PRO A 124 -14.54 10.35 7.35
N GLN A 125 -14.23 11.65 7.32
CA GLN A 125 -13.73 12.34 6.13
C GLN A 125 -12.36 11.79 5.69
N LEU A 126 -11.51 11.43 6.65
CA LEU A 126 -10.22 10.81 6.37
C LEU A 126 -10.39 9.42 5.74
N LEU A 127 -11.29 8.58 6.27
CA LEU A 127 -11.55 7.25 5.72
C LEU A 127 -12.05 7.35 4.28
N ASP A 128 -12.94 8.29 3.97
CA ASP A 128 -13.42 8.53 2.60
C ASP A 128 -12.28 8.89 1.63
N ILE A 129 -11.32 9.72 2.07
CA ILE A 129 -10.17 10.11 1.24
C ILE A 129 -9.23 8.92 0.99
N LEU A 130 -9.11 8.00 1.95
CA LEU A 130 -8.16 6.89 1.91
C LEU A 130 -8.73 5.63 1.25
N ASP A 131 -10.06 5.51 1.12
CA ASP A 131 -10.75 4.37 0.49
C ASP A 131 -10.19 3.99 -0.90
N PRO A 132 -9.86 4.93 -1.81
CA PRO A 132 -9.30 4.58 -3.11
C PRO A 132 -7.99 3.79 -3.05
N LEU A 133 -7.20 3.93 -1.98
CA LEU A 133 -5.95 3.19 -1.81
C LEU A 133 -6.19 1.71 -1.47
N LEU A 134 -7.34 1.37 -0.87
CA LEU A 134 -7.71 -0.02 -0.55
C LEU A 134 -8.01 -0.85 -1.80
N ILE A 135 -8.44 -0.21 -2.89
CA ILE A 135 -8.69 -0.87 -4.19
C ILE A 135 -7.41 -1.57 -4.71
N CYS A 136 -6.21 -1.11 -4.30
CA CYS A 136 -4.94 -1.69 -4.70
C CYS A 136 -4.79 -3.16 -4.26
N GLU A 137 -5.44 -3.58 -3.17
CA GLU A 137 -5.40 -4.97 -2.67
C GLU A 137 -5.82 -5.96 -3.76
N GLN A 138 -6.87 -5.61 -4.51
CA GLN A 138 -7.44 -6.46 -5.55
C GLN A 138 -6.48 -6.71 -6.72
N TRP A 139 -5.46 -5.86 -6.88
CA TRP A 139 -4.54 -5.96 -8.01
C TRP A 139 -3.56 -7.11 -7.86
N PHE A 140 -3.30 -7.54 -6.62
CA PHE A 140 -2.35 -8.60 -6.29
C PHE A 140 -3.02 -9.97 -6.12
N ILE A 141 -4.34 -10.02 -6.28
CA ILE A 141 -5.10 -11.26 -6.26
C ILE A 141 -4.91 -11.96 -7.60
N ASN A 142 -4.09 -13.02 -7.62
CA ASN A 142 -3.95 -13.86 -8.81
C ASN A 142 -5.05 -14.94 -8.82
N PRO A 143 -6.02 -14.90 -9.75
CA PRO A 143 -7.11 -15.87 -9.81
C PRO A 143 -6.61 -17.31 -10.04
N ASP A 144 -5.50 -17.48 -10.78
CA ASP A 144 -4.91 -18.80 -11.04
C ASP A 144 -4.24 -19.39 -9.79
N ALA A 145 -3.67 -18.55 -8.93
CA ALA A 145 -3.08 -18.97 -7.66
C ALA A 145 -4.17 -19.37 -6.64
N LEU A 146 -5.28 -18.63 -6.63
CA LEU A 146 -6.46 -18.98 -5.84
C LEU A 146 -7.10 -20.29 -6.33
N ALA A 147 -7.25 -20.48 -7.64
CA ALA A 147 -7.84 -21.70 -8.21
C ALA A 147 -7.02 -22.97 -7.96
N LYS A 148 -5.68 -22.86 -7.90
CA LYS A 148 -4.80 -24.00 -7.57
C LYS A 148 -4.82 -24.35 -6.07
N LYS A 149 -4.90 -23.36 -5.17
CA LYS A 149 -4.96 -23.59 -3.71
C LYS A 149 -6.35 -23.93 -3.15
N ARG A 150 -7.43 -23.53 -3.83
CA ARG A 150 -8.81 -23.91 -3.44
C ARG A 150 -9.06 -25.42 -3.52
N ARG A 151 -8.24 -26.16 -4.27
CA ARG A 151 -8.30 -27.64 -4.32
C ARG A 151 -7.68 -28.31 -3.09
N SER A 152 -6.95 -27.57 -2.25
CA SER A 152 -6.19 -28.13 -1.12
C SER A 152 -6.53 -27.54 0.26
N ALA A 153 -7.28 -26.44 0.36
CA ALA A 153 -7.64 -25.85 1.65
C ALA A 153 -9.05 -25.25 1.65
N ARG A 154 -9.88 -25.71 2.58
CA ARG A 154 -11.21 -25.19 2.92
C ARG A 154 -11.08 -23.89 3.75
N GLY A 155 -10.26 -22.95 3.29
CA GLY A 155 -10.02 -21.67 3.95
C GLY A 155 -10.77 -20.53 3.26
N ASN A 156 -11.25 -19.56 4.05
CA ASN A 156 -11.93 -18.36 3.54
C ASN A 156 -11.11 -17.70 2.43
N ALA A 157 -11.70 -17.56 1.24
CA ALA A 157 -11.04 -17.01 0.05
C ALA A 157 -10.47 -15.60 0.29
N GLU A 158 -11.08 -14.86 1.21
CA GLU A 158 -10.71 -13.51 1.63
C GLU A 158 -9.38 -13.47 2.40
N GLN A 159 -9.19 -14.35 3.39
CA GLN A 159 -7.91 -14.47 4.11
C GLN A 159 -6.76 -14.88 3.18
N GLN A 160 -7.06 -15.65 2.14
CA GLN A 160 -6.05 -16.06 1.16
C GLN A 160 -5.70 -14.92 0.19
N ALA A 161 -6.67 -14.09 -0.18
CA ALA A 161 -6.46 -12.87 -0.96
C ALA A 161 -5.60 -11.87 -0.19
N GLU A 162 -5.91 -11.64 1.08
CA GLU A 162 -5.16 -10.75 1.97
C GLU A 162 -3.69 -11.22 2.11
N LYS A 163 -3.47 -12.52 2.37
CA LYS A 163 -2.11 -13.09 2.41
C LYS A 163 -1.34 -12.91 1.09
N CYS A 164 -2.02 -12.96 -0.05
CA CYS A 164 -1.40 -12.73 -1.34
C CYS A 164 -1.03 -11.26 -1.54
N ALA A 165 -1.90 -10.32 -1.16
CA ALA A 165 -1.60 -8.89 -1.24
C ALA A 165 -0.47 -8.49 -0.30
N ASN A 166 -0.49 -8.96 0.95
CA ASN A 166 0.54 -8.68 1.97
C ASN A 166 1.93 -9.20 1.56
N ARG A 167 2.02 -10.20 0.68
CA ARG A 167 3.31 -10.66 0.14
C ARG A 167 3.99 -9.61 -0.74
N TYR A 168 3.22 -8.83 -1.49
CA TYR A 168 3.73 -7.81 -2.40
C TYR A 168 3.72 -6.42 -1.77
N VAL A 169 2.78 -6.17 -0.85
CA VAL A 169 2.57 -4.90 -0.16
C VAL A 169 2.56 -5.15 1.36
N PRO A 170 3.73 -5.35 2.00
CA PRO A 170 3.81 -5.72 3.41
C PRO A 170 3.16 -4.68 4.35
N GLY A 171 3.19 -3.39 4.01
CA GLY A 171 2.57 -2.32 4.79
C GLY A 171 1.03 -2.31 4.74
N LEU A 172 0.41 -3.06 3.83
CA LEU A 172 -1.05 -3.05 3.64
C LEU A 172 -1.80 -3.54 4.88
N ARG A 173 -1.30 -4.59 5.55
CA ARG A 173 -1.92 -5.11 6.77
C ARG A 173 -1.97 -4.05 7.87
N LYS A 174 -0.83 -3.43 8.17
CA LYS A 174 -0.73 -2.36 9.19
C LYS A 174 -1.63 -1.19 8.84
N PHE A 175 -1.68 -0.80 7.56
CA PHE A 175 -2.57 0.26 7.10
C PHE A 175 -4.05 -0.08 7.29
N LYS A 176 -4.50 -1.29 6.90
CA LYS A 176 -5.89 -1.73 7.11
C LYS A 176 -6.25 -1.80 8.58
N LEU A 177 -5.35 -2.29 9.44
CA LEU A 177 -5.54 -2.27 10.88
C LEU A 177 -5.67 -0.83 11.38
N LEU A 178 -4.83 0.09 10.92
CA LEU A 178 -4.90 1.51 11.26
C LEU A 178 -6.27 2.11 10.90
N LEU A 179 -6.76 1.88 9.68
CA LEU A 179 -8.09 2.34 9.26
C LEU A 179 -9.21 1.71 10.10
N GLY A 180 -9.04 0.46 10.54
CA GLY A 180 -9.99 -0.23 11.41
C GLY A 180 -10.02 0.30 12.84
N ILE A 181 -8.89 0.77 13.38
CA ILE A 181 -8.82 1.32 14.75
C ILE A 181 -9.18 2.80 14.85
N LEU A 182 -8.95 3.59 13.78
CA LEU A 182 -9.30 5.02 13.75
C LEU A 182 -10.74 5.33 14.20
N PRO A 183 -11.79 4.60 13.77
CA PRO A 183 -13.16 4.88 14.19
C PRO A 183 -13.53 4.31 15.56
N LEU A 184 -12.65 3.55 16.22
CA LEU A 184 -12.98 2.88 17.48
C LEU A 184 -12.93 3.82 18.68
N THR A 185 -13.65 3.46 19.74
CA THR A 185 -13.53 4.12 21.04
C THR A 185 -12.25 3.70 21.76
N LEU A 186 -11.77 4.53 22.70
CA LEU A 186 -10.57 4.24 23.49
C LEU A 186 -10.62 2.87 24.16
N SER A 187 -11.78 2.49 24.74
CA SER A 187 -11.98 1.19 25.37
C SER A 187 -11.85 0.03 24.39
N ASN A 188 -12.38 0.18 23.17
CA ASN A 188 -12.30 -0.85 22.14
C ASN A 188 -10.86 -1.01 21.63
N ILE A 189 -10.12 0.09 21.47
CA ILE A 189 -8.70 0.05 21.10
C ILE A 189 -7.89 -0.69 22.15
N MET A 190 -8.09 -0.37 23.44
CA MET A 190 -7.40 -1.06 24.53
C MET A 190 -7.82 -2.53 24.66
N ALA A 191 -9.06 -2.87 24.35
CA ALA A 191 -9.51 -4.26 24.29
C ALA A 191 -8.77 -5.05 23.20
N GLN A 192 -8.62 -4.49 21.99
CA GLN A 192 -7.87 -5.11 20.90
C GLN A 192 -6.36 -5.21 21.22
N TRP A 193 -5.80 -4.21 21.90
CA TRP A 193 -4.42 -4.29 22.42
C TRP A 193 -4.27 -5.44 23.42
N ASN A 194 -5.19 -5.56 24.37
CA ASN A 194 -5.18 -6.60 25.40
C ASN A 194 -5.42 -8.01 24.83
N ALA A 195 -6.15 -8.12 23.72
CA ALA A 195 -6.35 -9.36 22.98
C ALA A 195 -5.18 -9.74 22.07
N ALA A 196 -4.10 -8.94 22.05
CA ALA A 196 -2.95 -9.10 21.15
C ALA A 196 -3.34 -9.10 19.65
N GLU A 197 -4.40 -8.38 19.27
CA GLU A 197 -4.83 -8.24 17.88
C GLU A 197 -4.03 -7.16 17.12
N LEU A 198 -3.41 -6.22 17.86
CA LEU A 198 -2.63 -5.10 17.33
C LEU A 198 -1.13 -5.44 17.21
N THR A 199 -0.79 -6.63 16.71
CA THR A 199 0.61 -7.12 16.64
C THR A 199 1.54 -6.27 15.78
N ASP A 200 1.00 -5.49 14.85
CA ASP A 200 1.78 -4.69 13.89
C ASP A 200 2.07 -3.26 14.40
N PHE A 201 1.63 -2.93 15.62
CA PHE A 201 1.84 -1.64 16.27
C PHE A 201 2.81 -1.75 17.44
N GLU A 202 3.74 -0.82 17.51
CA GLU A 202 4.57 -0.67 18.69
C GLU A 202 3.85 0.19 19.76
N PRO A 203 4.11 -0.04 21.07
CA PRO A 203 3.57 0.81 22.13
C PRO A 203 3.67 2.33 21.90
N PRO A 204 4.81 2.90 21.44
CA PRO A 204 4.90 4.33 21.15
C PRO A 204 4.00 4.80 20.00
N GLU A 205 3.77 3.98 18.99
CA GLU A 205 2.86 4.31 17.87
C GLU A 205 1.42 4.36 18.36
N LEU A 206 1.01 3.36 19.16
CA LEU A 206 -0.33 3.29 19.71
C LEU A 206 -0.59 4.43 20.71
N LYS A 207 0.39 4.76 21.55
CA LYS A 207 0.36 5.95 22.41
C LYS A 207 0.15 7.22 21.59
N THR A 208 0.92 7.40 20.52
CA THR A 208 0.82 8.58 19.65
C THR A 208 -0.57 8.68 19.02
N LEU A 209 -1.11 7.56 18.57
CA LEU A 209 -2.46 7.49 18.02
C LEU A 209 -3.54 7.87 19.06
N ILE A 210 -3.48 7.30 20.27
CA ILE A 210 -4.43 7.60 21.35
C ILE A 210 -4.38 9.08 21.74
N VAL A 211 -3.18 9.65 21.89
CA VAL A 211 -3.01 11.07 22.22
C VAL A 211 -3.52 11.99 21.11
N THR A 212 -3.41 11.55 19.85
CA THR A 212 -3.83 12.30 18.67
C THR A 212 -5.35 12.27 18.48
N LEU A 213 -5.97 11.10 18.65
CA LEU A 213 -7.41 10.90 18.46
C LEU A 213 -8.24 11.48 19.61
N PHE A 214 -7.83 11.22 20.85
CA PHE A 214 -8.66 11.51 22.02
C PHE A 214 -8.16 12.76 22.77
N PRO A 215 -9.09 13.67 23.18
CA PRO A 215 -8.74 14.83 23.99
C PRO A 215 -8.19 14.42 25.36
N ASP A 216 -7.55 15.35 26.06
CA ASP A 216 -6.99 15.05 27.39
C ASP A 216 -8.09 14.67 28.39
N SER A 217 -8.01 13.45 28.90
CA SER A 217 -8.95 12.90 29.88
C SER A 217 -8.21 11.99 30.86
N ALA A 218 -8.79 11.81 32.05
CA ALA A 218 -8.23 10.90 33.05
C ALA A 218 -8.14 9.46 32.52
N GLN A 219 -9.15 9.01 31.78
CA GLN A 219 -9.16 7.70 31.12
C GLN A 219 -8.02 7.56 30.10
N ARG A 220 -7.76 8.59 29.28
CA ARG A 220 -6.66 8.59 28.32
C ARG A 220 -5.31 8.45 29.02
N LYS A 221 -5.07 9.20 30.11
CA LYS A 221 -3.82 9.14 30.88
C LYS A 221 -3.59 7.75 31.47
N GLN A 222 -4.65 7.13 31.98
CA GLN A 222 -4.59 5.76 32.50
C GLN A 222 -4.23 4.77 31.39
N CYS A 223 -4.91 4.80 30.24
CA CYS A 223 -4.62 3.89 29.13
C CYS A 223 -3.18 4.07 28.59
N VAL A 224 -2.69 5.31 28.48
CA VAL A 224 -1.30 5.58 28.08
C VAL A 224 -0.31 5.00 29.09
N HIS A 225 -0.56 5.16 30.39
CA HIS A 225 0.27 4.58 31.43
C HIS A 225 0.25 3.05 31.40
N GLU A 226 -0.88 2.41 31.08
CA GLU A 226 -0.98 0.96 30.89
C GLU A 226 -0.15 0.48 29.68
N LEU A 227 -0.05 1.28 28.62
CA LEU A 227 0.78 0.97 27.45
C LEU A 227 2.28 1.11 27.72
N GLU A 228 2.69 2.02 28.59
CA GLU A 228 4.10 2.26 28.92
C GLU A 228 4.68 1.23 29.90
N ASN A 229 3.84 0.59 30.70
CA ASN A 229 4.24 -0.40 31.70
C ASN A 229 4.20 -1.85 31.19
N ARG A 230 4.02 -2.04 29.88
CA ARG A 230 4.04 -3.34 29.20
C ARG A 230 5.16 -3.39 28.17
#